data_AF-A0A7S1WQ03-F1
#
_entry.id   AF-A0A7S1WQ03-F1
#
_cell.length_a   1.000
_cell.length_b   1.000
_cell.length_c   1.000
_cell.angle_alpha   90.00
_cell.angle_beta   90.00
_cell.angle_gamma   90.00
#
_symmetry.space_group_name_H-M   'P 1'
#
loop_
_entity.id
_entity.type
_entity.pdbx_description
1 polymer ?
#
loop_
_entity_poly.entity_id
_entity_poly.type
_entity_poly.pdbx_seq_one_letter_code
_entity_poly.pdbx_strand_id
1 'polypeptide(L)'
;DGRGESKARWEKRRTTENFRQEPELPAPLRGGRKLAEPGLEELPSCEALGSWLREHGVEAEEWKQQKGGKGIKDLWKEVKLQECGMELWETASGQVRPVRVVHVLRAKVCSPESYERNIFVFNRWQQFSDGRTRTR
;
A
#
# COMPACT_ATOMS: atom_id res chain seq x y z
N ASP A 1 26.10 30.78 -34.01
CA ASP A 1 24.96 29.85 -34.01
C ASP A 1 25.22 28.62 -33.15
N GLY A 2 24.68 28.58 -31.92
CA GLY A 2 24.91 27.51 -30.94
C GLY A 2 23.63 26.77 -30.53
N ARG A 3 22.84 26.30 -31.51
CA ARG A 3 21.54 25.63 -31.29
C ARG A 3 21.56 24.15 -31.73
N GLY A 4 22.57 23.40 -31.29
CA GLY A 4 22.74 21.98 -31.67
C GLY A 4 22.70 20.96 -30.53
N GLU A 5 23.08 21.33 -29.29
CA GLU A 5 23.50 20.32 -28.30
C GLU A 5 22.40 19.82 -27.35
N SER A 6 21.22 20.44 -27.35
CA SER A 6 20.22 20.16 -26.30
C SER A 6 19.43 18.86 -26.48
N LYS A 7 19.35 18.25 -27.67
CA LYS A 7 18.51 17.03 -27.87
C LYS A 7 19.20 15.74 -27.40
N ALA A 8 20.50 15.60 -27.62
CA ALA A 8 21.24 14.36 -27.30
C ALA A 8 21.35 14.09 -25.79
N ARG A 9 21.18 15.11 -24.94
CA ARG A 9 21.27 15.00 -23.48
C ARG A 9 20.01 14.40 -22.84
N TRP A 10 18.86 14.52 -23.51
CA TRP A 10 17.58 14.00 -23.01
C TRP A 10 17.33 12.54 -23.39
N GLU A 11 17.90 12.07 -24.50
CA GLU A 11 17.71 10.69 -24.98
C GLU A 11 18.57 9.66 -24.25
N LYS A 12 19.72 10.07 -23.67
CA LYS A 12 20.67 9.15 -23.00
C LYS A 12 20.33 8.79 -21.54
N ARG A 13 19.17 9.20 -21.01
CA ARG A 13 18.75 8.88 -19.62
C ARG A 13 17.57 7.90 -19.54
N ARG A 14 17.32 7.12 -20.59
CA ARG A 14 16.35 6.00 -20.61
C ARG A 14 16.99 4.63 -20.33
N THR A 15 18.00 4.55 -19.49
CA THR A 15 18.43 3.28 -18.89
C THR A 15 18.12 3.33 -17.40
N THR A 16 16.83 3.39 -17.08
CA THR A 16 16.32 3.18 -15.71
C THR A 16 16.34 1.68 -15.41
N GLU A 17 17.53 1.10 -15.39
CA GLU A 17 17.76 -0.33 -15.17
C GLU A 17 17.88 -0.67 -13.67
N ASN A 18 17.32 0.17 -12.79
CA ASN A 18 17.59 0.13 -11.34
C ASN A 18 16.36 0.18 -10.42
N PHE A 19 15.17 -0.25 -10.86
CA PHE A 19 13.99 -0.22 -9.97
C PHE A 19 13.06 -1.43 -10.09
N ARG A 20 13.63 -2.63 -10.09
CA ARG A 20 12.88 -3.88 -9.80
C ARG A 20 13.45 -4.62 -8.59
N GLN A 21 13.95 -3.90 -7.58
CA GLN A 21 13.99 -4.51 -6.26
C GLN A 21 12.55 -4.63 -5.79
N GLU A 22 12.06 -5.85 -5.65
CA GLU A 22 10.82 -6.09 -4.95
C GLU A 22 10.96 -5.48 -3.55
N PRO A 23 10.01 -4.64 -3.12
CA PRO A 23 10.10 -4.00 -1.82
C PRO A 23 10.15 -5.08 -0.75
N GLU A 24 11.24 -5.11 0.03
CA GLU A 24 11.31 -6.01 1.18
C GLU A 24 10.16 -5.71 2.14
N LEU A 25 9.36 -6.74 2.43
CA LEU A 25 8.27 -6.60 3.38
C LEU A 25 8.82 -6.40 4.80
N PRO A 26 8.20 -5.52 5.61
CA PRO A 26 8.56 -5.38 7.01
C PRO A 26 8.22 -6.65 7.80
N ALA A 27 8.84 -6.82 8.96
CA ALA A 27 8.41 -7.85 9.92
C ALA A 27 6.93 -7.61 10.31
N PRO A 28 6.11 -8.66 10.50
CA PRO A 28 6.48 -10.08 10.54
C PRO A 28 6.52 -10.80 9.17
N LEU A 29 6.25 -10.10 8.07
CA LEU A 29 6.17 -10.69 6.73
C LEU A 29 7.51 -10.78 6.00
N ARG A 30 8.58 -10.24 6.61
CA ARG A 30 9.95 -10.34 6.09
C ARG A 30 10.33 -11.81 5.87
N GLY A 31 10.69 -12.16 4.62
CA GLY A 31 11.00 -13.54 4.24
C GLY A 31 9.81 -14.50 4.27
N GLY A 32 8.59 -13.98 4.45
CA GLY A 32 7.35 -14.73 4.35
C GLY A 32 6.96 -14.97 2.89
N ARG A 33 6.01 -15.90 2.70
CA ARG A 33 5.48 -16.30 1.40
C ARG A 33 3.99 -16.04 1.34
N LYS A 34 3.53 -15.40 0.26
CA LYS A 34 2.10 -15.28 -0.05
C LYS A 34 1.54 -16.64 -0.39
N LEU A 35 0.47 -17.03 0.30
CA LEU A 35 -0.24 -18.29 0.12
C LEU A 35 -1.44 -18.14 -0.80
N ALA A 36 -2.23 -17.08 -0.60
CA ALA A 36 -3.47 -16.86 -1.36
C ALA A 36 -3.86 -15.37 -1.39
N GLU A 37 -4.72 -15.02 -2.35
CA GLU A 37 -5.38 -13.72 -2.48
C GLU A 37 -6.81 -13.97 -2.98
N PRO A 38 -7.77 -14.20 -2.07
CA PRO A 38 -9.11 -14.55 -2.48
C PRO A 38 -9.83 -13.37 -3.13
N GLY A 39 -10.52 -13.65 -4.24
CA GLY A 39 -11.38 -12.68 -4.90
C GLY A 39 -12.73 -12.47 -4.18
N LEU A 40 -13.49 -11.45 -4.61
CA LEU A 40 -14.85 -11.23 -4.11
C LEU A 40 -15.83 -12.36 -4.46
N GLU A 41 -15.54 -13.12 -5.52
CA GLU A 41 -16.34 -14.29 -5.92
C GLU A 41 -16.16 -15.46 -4.92
N GLU A 42 -14.94 -15.63 -4.39
CA GLU A 42 -14.61 -16.64 -3.38
C GLU A 42 -15.09 -16.22 -1.98
N LEU A 43 -15.23 -14.91 -1.76
CA LEU A 43 -15.68 -14.31 -0.51
C LEU A 43 -17.03 -13.61 -0.71
N PRO A 44 -18.15 -14.29 -0.99
CA PRO A 44 -19.43 -13.61 -1.26
C PRO A 44 -20.07 -12.98 -0.02
N SER A 45 -19.65 -13.37 1.18
CA SER A 45 -20.26 -12.95 2.45
C SER A 45 -19.26 -12.89 3.60
N CYS A 46 -19.68 -12.26 4.70
CA CYS A 46 -18.89 -12.21 5.95
C CYS A 46 -18.64 -13.62 6.51
N GLU A 47 -19.62 -14.52 6.38
CA GLU A 47 -19.52 -15.90 6.84
C GLU A 47 -18.55 -16.69 5.98
N ALA A 48 -18.59 -16.49 4.66
CA ALA A 48 -17.65 -17.10 3.73
C ALA A 48 -16.20 -16.70 4.04
N LEU A 49 -15.97 -15.42 4.35
CA LEU A 49 -14.65 -14.95 4.82
C LEU A 49 -14.22 -15.64 6.12
N GLY A 50 -15.15 -15.86 7.06
CA GLY A 50 -14.86 -16.56 8.32
C GLY A 50 -14.48 -18.01 8.10
N SER A 51 -15.26 -18.73 7.29
CA SER A 51 -14.97 -20.11 6.91
C SER A 51 -13.64 -20.22 6.17
N TRP A 52 -13.40 -19.34 5.20
CA TRP A 52 -12.17 -19.33 4.42
C TRP A 52 -10.94 -19.10 5.31
N LEU A 53 -10.99 -18.16 6.25
CA LEU A 53 -9.90 -17.92 7.21
C LEU A 53 -9.67 -19.14 8.11
N ARG A 54 -10.74 -19.77 8.59
CA ARG A 54 -10.66 -20.96 9.45
C ARG A 54 -10.06 -22.17 8.71
N GLU A 55 -10.44 -22.39 7.45
CA GLU A 55 -9.85 -23.43 6.59
C GLU A 55 -8.34 -23.27 6.42
N HIS A 56 -7.85 -22.03 6.50
CA HIS A 56 -6.43 -21.70 6.42
C HIS A 56 -5.75 -21.57 7.80
N GLY A 57 -6.40 -22.04 8.87
CA GLY A 57 -5.85 -22.06 10.23
C GLY A 57 -5.84 -20.70 10.93
N VAL A 58 -6.67 -19.75 10.50
CA VAL A 58 -6.80 -18.42 11.10
C VAL A 58 -8.13 -18.30 11.85
N GLU A 59 -8.07 -18.26 13.19
CA GLU A 59 -9.23 -18.02 14.05
C GLU A 59 -9.52 -16.52 14.16
N ALA A 60 -10.55 -16.05 13.44
CA ALA A 60 -10.91 -14.63 13.33
C ALA A 60 -11.99 -14.17 14.32
N GLU A 61 -12.66 -15.09 15.01
CA GLU A 61 -13.79 -14.79 15.91
C GLU A 61 -13.36 -13.95 17.13
N GLU A 62 -12.09 -14.08 17.55
CA GLU A 62 -11.56 -13.41 18.74
C GLU A 62 -11.05 -11.99 18.48
N TRP A 63 -11.00 -11.53 17.22
CA TRP A 63 -10.38 -10.24 16.88
C TRP A 63 -11.08 -9.04 17.52
N LYS A 64 -12.37 -9.18 17.85
CA LYS A 64 -13.16 -8.14 18.51
C LYS A 64 -12.97 -8.04 20.03
N GLN A 65 -12.21 -8.95 20.64
CA GLN A 65 -12.07 -9.00 22.10
C GLN A 65 -11.22 -7.85 22.66
N GLN A 66 -10.47 -7.13 21.83
CA GLN A 66 -9.69 -5.96 22.24
C GLN A 66 -10.49 -4.66 22.04
N LYS A 67 -10.39 -3.73 22.99
CA LYS A 67 -11.10 -2.44 22.95
C LYS A 67 -10.67 -1.64 21.71
N GLY A 68 -11.59 -1.48 20.75
CA GLY A 68 -11.33 -0.80 19.48
C GLY A 68 -10.82 -1.71 18.35
N GLY A 69 -10.79 -3.03 18.56
CA GLY A 69 -10.43 -4.02 17.54
C GLY A 69 -11.47 -4.09 16.42
N LYS A 70 -11.00 -4.20 15.17
CA LYS A 70 -11.84 -4.49 14.02
C LYS A 70 -12.10 -6.00 13.95
N GLY A 71 -13.36 -6.38 13.82
CA GLY A 71 -13.75 -7.77 13.67
C GLY A 71 -13.79 -8.20 12.21
N ILE A 72 -14.10 -9.48 11.99
CA ILE A 72 -14.25 -10.03 10.64
C ILE A 72 -15.30 -9.29 9.79
N LYS A 73 -16.38 -8.83 10.42
CA LYS A 73 -17.42 -8.03 9.76
C LYS A 73 -16.90 -6.70 9.21
N ASP A 74 -15.95 -6.10 9.92
CA ASP A 74 -15.32 -4.84 9.52
C ASP A 74 -14.35 -5.10 8.36
N LEU A 75 -13.53 -6.16 8.44
CA LEU A 75 -12.64 -6.57 7.34
C LEU A 75 -13.43 -6.91 6.08
N TRP A 76 -14.51 -7.70 6.19
CA TRP A 76 -15.36 -8.04 5.05
C TRP A 76 -15.93 -6.79 4.38
N LYS A 77 -16.37 -5.81 5.17
CA LYS A 77 -16.88 -4.54 4.63
C LYS A 77 -15.82 -3.80 3.82
N GLU A 78 -14.58 -3.73 4.30
CA GLU A 78 -13.48 -3.08 3.58
C GLU A 78 -13.16 -3.79 2.26
N VAL A 79 -13.10 -5.13 2.26
CA VAL A 79 -12.86 -5.93 1.04
C VAL A 79 -13.99 -5.73 0.03
N LYS A 80 -15.25 -5.84 0.48
CA LYS A 80 -16.43 -5.63 -0.36
C LYS A 80 -16.49 -4.23 -0.98
N LEU A 81 -16.10 -3.21 -0.23
CA LEU A 81 -16.09 -1.82 -0.68
C LEU A 81 -14.83 -1.47 -1.49
N GLN A 82 -13.96 -2.44 -1.77
CA GLN A 82 -12.67 -2.24 -2.45
C GLN A 82 -11.77 -1.20 -1.75
N GLU A 83 -11.93 -1.03 -0.43
CA GLU A 83 -11.08 -0.18 0.40
C GLU A 83 -9.75 -0.89 0.74
N CYS A 84 -9.75 -2.22 0.67
CA CYS A 84 -8.55 -3.05 0.78
C CYS A 84 -8.68 -4.35 -0.03
N GLY A 85 -7.55 -4.91 -0.40
CA GLY A 85 -7.41 -6.31 -0.79
C GLY A 85 -7.11 -7.18 0.45
N MET A 86 -7.31 -8.48 0.30
CA MET A 86 -7.03 -9.46 1.32
C MET A 86 -6.01 -10.46 0.77
N GLU A 87 -4.92 -10.63 1.50
CA GLU A 87 -3.90 -11.64 1.19
C GLU A 87 -3.68 -12.53 2.40
N LEU A 88 -3.27 -13.76 2.15
CA LEU A 88 -2.85 -14.68 3.20
C LEU A 88 -1.37 -14.97 3.04
N TRP A 89 -0.64 -14.86 4.14
CA TRP A 89 0.81 -15.00 4.17
C TRP A 89 1.24 -16.00 5.21
N GLU A 90 2.25 -16.80 4.86
CA GLU A 90 3.03 -17.60 5.80
C GLU A 90 4.28 -16.82 6.17
N THR A 91 4.45 -16.51 7.46
CA THR A 91 5.66 -15.83 7.95
C THR A 91 6.87 -16.75 7.87
N ALA A 92 8.08 -16.20 7.99
CA ALA A 92 9.31 -17.00 8.10
C ALA A 92 9.32 -17.97 9.30
N SER A 93 8.43 -17.77 10.28
CA SER A 93 8.24 -18.67 11.42
C SER A 93 7.18 -19.76 11.16
N GLY A 94 6.65 -19.86 9.95
CA GLY A 94 5.58 -20.81 9.58
C GLY A 94 4.19 -20.42 10.07
N GLN A 95 3.99 -19.20 10.58
CA GLN A 95 2.68 -18.76 11.05
C GLN A 95 1.88 -18.18 9.89
N VAL A 96 0.65 -18.66 9.72
CA VAL A 96 -0.29 -18.09 8.74
C VAL A 96 -0.93 -16.83 9.31
N ARG A 97 -0.92 -15.74 8.52
CA ARG A 97 -1.48 -14.45 8.90
C ARG A 97 -2.26 -13.85 7.73
N PRO A 98 -3.49 -13.35 7.97
CA PRO A 98 -4.18 -12.53 7.00
C PRO A 98 -3.57 -11.13 6.98
N VAL A 99 -3.43 -10.57 5.79
CA VAL A 99 -2.82 -9.27 5.53
C VAL A 99 -3.82 -8.44 4.75
N ARG A 100 -4.15 -7.28 5.31
CA ARG A 100 -4.94 -6.26 4.64
C ARG A 100 -4.02 -5.46 3.73
N VAL A 101 -4.26 -5.48 2.42
CA VAL A 101 -3.47 -4.73 1.43
C VAL A 101 -4.20 -3.47 1.01
N VAL A 102 -3.53 -2.34 1.06
CA VAL A 102 -4.08 -1.05 0.62
C VAL A 102 -3.11 -0.42 -0.35
N HIS A 103 -3.58 -0.15 -1.57
CA HIS A 103 -2.78 0.55 -2.57
C HIS A 103 -2.89 2.06 -2.35
N VAL A 104 -1.75 2.73 -2.18
CA VAL A 104 -1.69 4.19 -2.01
C VAL A 104 -0.97 4.79 -3.21
N LEU A 105 -1.68 5.61 -3.98
CA LEU A 105 -1.05 6.46 -5.00
C LEU A 105 -0.44 7.68 -4.32
N ARG A 106 0.89 7.76 -4.32
CA ARG A 106 1.62 8.92 -3.79
C ARG A 106 2.13 9.79 -4.94
N ALA A 107 1.38 10.83 -5.28
CA ALA A 107 1.87 11.87 -6.18
C ALA A 107 2.73 12.89 -5.43
N LYS A 108 3.83 13.32 -6.05
CA LYS A 108 4.67 14.42 -5.55
C LYS A 108 4.75 15.48 -6.62
N VAL A 109 4.17 16.65 -6.35
CA VAL A 109 4.28 17.81 -7.24
C VAL A 109 5.52 18.61 -6.83
N CYS A 110 6.43 18.84 -7.76
CA CYS A 110 7.65 19.64 -7.55
C CYS A 110 7.82 20.59 -8.74
N SER A 111 8.31 21.81 -8.51
CA SER A 111 8.80 22.63 -9.63
C SER A 111 10.00 21.93 -10.28
N PRO A 112 10.25 22.14 -11.59
CA PRO A 112 11.42 21.58 -12.26
C PRO A 112 12.74 21.89 -11.53
N GLU A 113 12.93 23.12 -11.04
CA GLU A 113 14.18 23.47 -10.33
C GLU A 113 14.31 22.78 -8.97
N SER A 114 13.19 22.50 -8.28
CA SER A 114 13.18 21.81 -6.98
C SER A 114 13.51 20.32 -7.12
N TYR A 115 13.04 19.70 -8.21
CA TYR A 115 13.33 18.31 -8.52
C TYR A 115 14.81 18.09 -8.84
N GLU A 116 15.42 18.96 -9.66
CA GLU A 116 16.85 18.89 -10.01
C GLU A 116 17.78 19.05 -8.80
N ARG A 117 17.36 19.83 -7.80
CA ARG A 117 18.14 20.07 -6.59
C ARG A 117 17.98 18.99 -5.51
N ASN A 118 17.10 18.00 -5.71
CA ASN A 118 16.66 17.06 -4.66
C ASN A 118 16.15 17.76 -3.37
N ILE A 119 15.74 19.03 -3.48
CA ILE A 119 15.19 19.80 -2.36
C ILE A 119 13.68 19.68 -2.44
N PHE A 120 13.12 18.90 -1.54
CA PHE A 120 11.68 18.68 -1.50
C PHE A 120 11.07 19.63 -0.49
N VAL A 121 10.21 20.52 -0.99
CA VAL A 121 9.38 21.37 -0.13
C VAL A 121 8.36 20.46 0.55
N PHE A 122 8.68 19.97 1.74
CA PHE A 122 7.66 19.41 2.63
C PHE A 122 6.66 20.53 2.93
N ASN A 123 5.40 20.27 2.55
CA ASN A 123 4.19 21.03 2.82
C ASN A 123 4.40 22.39 3.52
N ARG A 124 4.60 23.46 2.74
CA ARG A 124 4.58 24.85 3.24
C ARG A 124 3.19 25.47 3.27
N TRP A 125 2.17 24.73 2.82
CA TRP A 125 0.83 25.25 2.61
C TRP A 125 -0.19 24.27 3.15
N GLN A 126 -0.90 24.66 4.20
CA GLN A 126 -2.05 23.94 4.72
C GLN A 126 -3.22 24.92 4.75
N GLN A 127 -4.26 24.62 3.98
CA GLN A 127 -5.52 25.33 4.00
C GLN A 127 -6.53 24.52 4.82
N PHE A 128 -7.12 25.16 5.82
CA PHE A 128 -8.15 24.56 6.66
C PHE A 128 -9.51 24.69 5.98
N SER A 129 -10.49 23.89 6.44
CA SER A 129 -11.86 23.89 5.91
C SER A 129 -12.60 25.22 6.13
N ASP A 130 -12.06 26.11 6.96
CA ASP A 130 -12.53 27.49 7.16
C ASP A 130 -11.88 28.50 6.19
N GLY A 131 -11.08 28.02 5.23
CA GLY A 131 -10.39 28.83 4.23
C GLY A 131 -9.08 29.47 4.73
N ARG A 132 -8.74 29.36 6.01
CA ARG A 132 -7.50 29.93 6.55
C ARG A 132 -6.31 29.13 6.09
N THR A 133 -5.24 29.84 5.76
CA THR A 133 -3.99 29.26 5.28
C THR A 133 -2.90 29.46 6.31
N ARG A 134 -2.19 28.40 6.67
CA ARG A 134 -0.98 28.48 7.50
C ARG A 134 0.26 28.38 6.62
N THR A 135 0.98 29.49 6.53
CA THR A 135 2.37 29.55 6.07
C THR A 135 3.29 29.64 7.29
N ARG A 136 4.38 28.87 7.29
CA ARG A 136 5.43 28.99 8.31
C ARG A 136 6.44 30.05 7.92
#